data_AF-A0A3C0KJ07-F1
#
_entry.id   AF-A0A3C0KJ07-F1
#
_cell.length_a   1.000
_cell.length_b   1.000
_cell.length_c   1.000
_cell.angle_alpha   90.00
_cell.angle_beta   90.00
_cell.angle_gamma   90.00
#
_symmetry.space_group_name_H-M   'P 1'
#
loop_
_entity.id
_entity.type
_entity.pdbx_description
1 polymer ?
#
loop_
_entity_poly.entity_id
_entity_poly.type
_entity_poly.pdbx_seq_one_letter_code
_entity_poly.pdbx_strand_id
1 'polypeptide(L)'
;LASPVNADPTHPQDVQPEELDIALGIHALETWTTLTPRPTHAWAGLRSFVADGDLVGGFDAQAPGFFWCAAQGGYGIQTSAAMGEACAALARGLPLPAHIADCGLSADMLSPARPTLRP
;
A
#
# COMPACT_ATOMS: atom_id res chain seq x y z
N LEU A 1 0.99 -18.81 -1.77
CA LEU A 1 2.00 -17.72 -1.76
C LEU A 1 2.34 -17.45 -0.30
N ALA A 2 3.63 -17.26 0.01
CA ALA A 2 4.09 -16.85 1.32
C ALA A 2 5.02 -15.65 1.16
N SER A 3 5.06 -14.78 2.17
CA SER A 3 5.94 -13.60 2.20
C SER A 3 6.32 -13.32 3.65
N PRO A 4 7.57 -12.88 3.92
CA PRO A 4 7.96 -12.38 5.24
C PRO A 4 7.30 -11.03 5.58
N VAL A 5 6.61 -10.40 4.62
CA VAL A 5 5.83 -9.15 4.79
C VAL A 5 6.66 -7.97 5.32
N ASN A 6 7.97 -8.02 5.14
CA ASN A 6 8.89 -7.00 5.61
C ASN A 6 8.63 -5.63 4.94
N ALA A 7 9.07 -4.58 5.62
CA ALA A 7 8.86 -3.19 5.23
C ALA A 7 10.13 -2.36 5.49
N ASP A 8 11.29 -3.00 5.36
CA ASP A 8 12.58 -2.36 5.59
C ASP A 8 12.77 -1.20 4.61
N PRO A 9 13.17 0.00 5.10
CA PRO A 9 13.41 1.14 4.22
C PRO A 9 14.52 0.83 3.21
N THR A 10 14.25 1.09 1.95
CA THR A 10 15.23 0.96 0.87
C THR A 10 15.02 2.02 -0.20
N HIS A 11 15.99 2.16 -1.10
CA HIS A 11 15.91 3.06 -2.24
C HIS A 11 15.19 2.40 -3.43
N PRO A 12 14.63 3.17 -4.38
CA PRO A 12 14.07 2.62 -5.60
C PRO A 12 15.14 1.85 -6.38
N GLN A 13 14.85 0.58 -6.66
CA GLN A 13 15.77 -0.33 -7.36
C GLN A 13 15.01 -1.50 -7.99
N ASP A 14 15.69 -2.25 -8.86
CA ASP A 14 15.22 -3.56 -9.30
C ASP A 14 15.45 -4.58 -8.17
N VAL A 15 14.44 -4.73 -7.31
CA VAL A 15 14.55 -5.56 -6.11
C VAL A 15 14.51 -7.05 -6.47
N GLN A 16 15.45 -7.80 -5.91
CA GLN A 16 15.55 -9.25 -6.05
C GLN A 16 15.27 -9.92 -4.71
N PRO A 17 14.72 -11.16 -4.70
CA PRO A 17 14.45 -11.87 -3.47
C PRO A 17 15.75 -12.26 -2.76
N GLU A 18 15.90 -11.86 -1.50
CA GLU A 18 17.06 -12.20 -0.68
C GLU A 18 16.92 -13.60 -0.06
N GLU A 19 18.02 -14.34 0.02
CA GLU A 19 18.01 -15.70 0.59
C GLU A 19 17.49 -15.73 2.04
N LEU A 20 17.85 -14.71 2.82
CA LEU A 20 17.40 -14.57 4.21
C LEU A 20 15.88 -14.36 4.29
N ASP A 21 15.31 -13.51 3.43
CA ASP A 21 13.88 -13.24 3.38
C ASP A 21 13.07 -14.48 2.98
N ILE A 22 13.59 -15.27 2.03
CA ILE A 22 13.00 -16.57 1.67
C ILE A 22 13.03 -17.51 2.88
N ALA A 23 14.18 -17.62 3.56
CA ALA A 23 14.33 -18.48 4.73
C ALA A 23 13.39 -18.06 5.88
N LEU A 24 13.26 -16.77 6.15
CA LEU A 24 12.33 -16.22 7.14
C LEU A 24 10.88 -16.53 6.78
N GLY A 25 10.50 -16.40 5.50
CA GLY A 25 9.17 -16.76 5.02
C GLY A 25 8.85 -18.26 5.20
N ILE A 26 9.80 -19.14 4.88
CA ILE A 26 9.67 -20.60 5.12
C ILE A 26 9.55 -20.88 6.61
N HIS A 27 10.44 -20.31 7.42
CA HIS A 27 10.48 -20.51 8.86
C HIS A 27 9.18 -20.07 9.53
N ALA A 28 8.66 -18.89 9.18
CA ALA A 28 7.38 -18.41 9.71
C ALA A 28 6.24 -19.36 9.35
N LEU A 29 6.20 -19.82 8.10
CA LEU A 29 5.16 -20.74 7.63
C LEU A 29 5.25 -22.10 8.34
N GLU A 30 6.44 -22.67 8.53
CA GLU A 30 6.66 -23.91 9.31
C GLU A 30 6.35 -23.73 10.81
N THR A 31 6.52 -22.53 11.35
CA THR A 31 6.23 -22.21 12.76
C THR A 31 4.73 -22.10 13.01
N TRP A 32 4.00 -21.45 12.11
CA TRP A 32 2.57 -21.14 12.30
C TRP A 32 1.63 -22.15 11.63
N THR A 33 2.18 -23.08 10.85
CA THR A 33 1.41 -24.10 10.11
C THR A 33 2.14 -25.44 10.15
N THR A 34 1.53 -26.51 9.61
CA THR A 34 2.18 -27.82 9.47
C THR A 34 2.79 -28.04 8.08
N LEU A 35 2.87 -26.99 7.26
CA LEU A 35 3.39 -27.07 5.90
C LEU A 35 4.93 -27.00 5.91
N THR A 36 5.59 -27.81 5.09
CA THR A 36 7.05 -27.83 4.91
C THR A 36 7.41 -27.56 3.44
N PRO A 37 7.34 -26.29 2.98
CA PRO A 37 7.39 -25.98 1.56
C PRO A 37 8.82 -26.06 0.99
N ARG A 38 8.91 -26.33 -0.32
CA ARG A 38 10.11 -26.10 -1.13
C ARG A 38 9.74 -25.13 -2.25
N PRO A 39 10.04 -23.82 -2.14
CA PRO A 39 9.62 -22.86 -3.15
C PRO A 39 10.28 -23.17 -4.50
N THR A 40 9.47 -23.23 -5.56
CA THR A 40 9.96 -23.42 -6.95
C THR A 40 10.25 -22.11 -7.64
N HIS A 41 9.70 -21.01 -7.12
CA HIS A 41 9.87 -19.66 -7.64
C HIS A 41 9.86 -18.68 -6.46
N ALA A 42 10.69 -17.64 -6.56
CA ALA A 42 10.73 -16.51 -5.64
C ALA A 42 10.81 -15.21 -6.44
N TRP A 43 10.21 -14.15 -5.90
CA TRP A 43 10.29 -12.81 -6.46
C TRP A 43 10.21 -11.80 -5.32
N ALA A 44 10.61 -10.57 -5.61
CA ALA A 44 10.46 -9.45 -4.71
C ALA A 44 9.69 -8.32 -5.40
N GLY A 45 9.18 -7.40 -4.59
CA GLY A 45 8.51 -6.19 -5.06
C GLY A 45 8.60 -5.11 -4.02
N LEU A 46 8.66 -3.85 -4.46
CA LEU A 46 8.71 -2.70 -3.58
C LEU A 46 7.30 -2.28 -3.16
N ARG A 47 7.14 -2.03 -1.87
CA ARG A 47 5.93 -1.47 -1.27
C ARG A 47 6.25 -0.06 -0.78
N SER A 48 5.52 0.93 -1.29
CA SER A 48 5.77 2.33 -0.93
C SER A 48 4.84 2.78 0.21
N PHE A 49 5.43 3.45 1.20
CA PHE A 49 4.76 4.00 2.37
C PHE A 49 5.05 5.49 2.50
N VAL A 50 4.13 6.19 3.12
CA VAL A 50 4.35 7.52 3.70
C VAL A 50 4.45 7.40 5.23
N ALA A 51 4.78 8.50 5.91
CA ALA A 51 5.17 8.49 7.32
C ALA A 51 4.12 7.86 8.27
N ASP A 52 2.84 8.01 7.97
CA ASP A 52 1.75 7.45 8.78
C ASP A 52 1.27 6.07 8.34
N GLY A 53 1.82 5.52 7.25
CA GLY A 53 1.45 4.21 6.71
C GLY A 53 0.12 4.15 5.95
N ASP A 54 -0.61 5.27 5.86
CA ASP A 54 -1.91 5.34 5.19
C ASP A 54 -1.79 5.61 3.69
N LEU A 55 -2.82 5.20 2.94
CA LEU A 55 -2.91 5.45 1.50
C LEU A 55 -3.06 6.95 1.19
N VAL A 56 -2.68 7.35 -0.03
CA VAL A 56 -2.78 8.75 -0.48
C VAL A 56 -3.59 8.83 -1.78
N GLY A 57 -4.66 9.64 -1.74
CA GLY A 57 -5.60 9.86 -2.83
C GLY A 57 -6.11 11.31 -2.82
N GLY A 58 -5.45 12.22 -3.53
CA GLY A 58 -5.84 13.63 -3.52
C GLY A 58 -4.95 14.55 -4.33
N PHE A 59 -5.40 15.80 -4.54
CA PHE A 59 -4.64 16.81 -5.26
C PHE A 59 -3.43 17.32 -4.48
N ASP A 60 -2.34 17.58 -5.18
CA ASP A 60 -1.17 18.25 -4.65
C ASP A 60 -1.44 19.74 -4.39
N ALA A 61 -1.00 20.25 -3.24
CA ALA A 61 -1.21 21.66 -2.87
C ALA A 61 -0.30 22.65 -3.61
N GLN A 62 0.83 22.16 -4.14
CA GLN A 62 1.86 22.97 -4.81
C GLN A 62 1.88 22.76 -6.33
N ALA A 63 1.28 21.68 -6.84
CA ALA A 63 1.18 21.37 -8.26
C ALA A 63 -0.28 21.33 -8.76
N PRO A 64 -0.81 22.46 -9.29
CA PRO A 64 -2.17 22.52 -9.81
C PRO A 64 -2.46 21.44 -10.85
N GLY A 65 -3.54 20.68 -10.64
CA GLY A 65 -3.97 19.60 -11.53
C GLY A 65 -3.24 18.26 -11.34
N PHE A 66 -2.25 18.19 -10.44
CA PHE A 66 -1.57 16.93 -10.11
C PHE A 66 -2.34 16.16 -9.03
N PHE A 67 -2.71 14.92 -9.31
CA PHE A 67 -3.44 14.05 -8.37
C PHE A 67 -2.59 12.85 -7.95
N TRP A 68 -2.40 12.67 -6.65
CA TRP A 68 -1.71 11.53 -6.07
C TRP A 68 -2.64 10.31 -5.97
N CYS A 69 -2.16 9.16 -6.44
CA CYS A 69 -2.70 7.84 -6.11
C CYS A 69 -1.52 6.97 -5.69
N ALA A 70 -1.15 7.05 -4.41
CA ALA A 70 0.15 6.59 -3.92
C ALA A 70 0.04 5.91 -2.55
N ALA A 71 1.19 5.46 -2.05
CA ALA A 71 1.36 4.88 -0.72
C ALA A 71 0.47 3.65 -0.44
N GLN A 72 0.30 2.79 -1.45
CA GLN A 72 -0.54 1.60 -1.32
C GLN A 72 -0.01 0.59 -0.29
N GLY A 73 1.26 0.69 0.12
CA GLY A 73 1.89 -0.22 1.07
C GLY A 73 1.70 -1.68 0.65
N GLY A 74 1.24 -2.54 1.58
CA GLY A 74 0.87 -3.93 1.29
C GLY A 74 -0.60 -4.16 0.97
N TYR A 75 -1.36 -3.08 0.78
CA TYR A 75 -2.81 -3.14 0.77
C TYR A 75 -3.39 -2.86 -0.62
N GLY A 76 -2.55 -2.49 -1.61
CA GLY A 76 -3.01 -2.03 -2.92
C GLY A 76 -3.97 -2.97 -3.64
N ILE A 77 -3.80 -4.29 -3.53
CA ILE A 77 -4.72 -5.26 -4.17
C ILE A 77 -6.06 -5.27 -3.43
N GLN A 78 -6.06 -5.48 -2.12
CA GLN A 78 -7.29 -5.62 -1.33
C GLN A 78 -8.10 -4.31 -1.23
N THR A 79 -7.46 -3.14 -1.32
CA THR A 79 -8.13 -1.84 -1.29
C THR A 79 -8.44 -1.28 -2.68
N SER A 80 -7.98 -1.93 -3.76
CA SER A 80 -8.05 -1.40 -5.14
C SER A 80 -9.42 -0.91 -5.57
N ALA A 81 -10.50 -1.63 -5.23
CA ALA A 81 -11.85 -1.25 -5.62
C ALA A 81 -12.28 0.08 -4.99
N ALA A 82 -12.20 0.18 -3.65
CA ALA A 82 -12.54 1.39 -2.93
C ALA A 82 -11.60 2.55 -3.29
N MET A 83 -10.30 2.28 -3.39
CA MET A 83 -9.30 3.29 -3.72
C MET A 83 -9.48 3.84 -5.14
N GLY A 84 -9.74 2.97 -6.11
CA GLY A 84 -9.97 3.36 -7.50
C GLY A 84 -11.22 4.23 -7.65
N GLU A 85 -12.33 3.84 -7.03
CA GLU A 85 -13.58 4.59 -7.10
C GLU A 85 -13.49 5.92 -6.33
N ALA A 86 -12.92 5.91 -5.12
CA ALA A 86 -12.69 7.12 -4.34
C ALA A 86 -11.79 8.11 -5.08
N CYS A 87 -10.63 7.67 -5.58
CA CYS A 87 -9.72 8.53 -6.34
C CYS A 87 -10.36 9.06 -7.63
N ALA A 88 -11.15 8.25 -8.35
CA ALA A 88 -11.84 8.70 -9.56
C ALA A 88 -12.89 9.78 -9.25
N ALA A 89 -13.62 9.67 -8.14
CA ALA A 89 -14.56 10.70 -7.70
C ALA A 89 -13.82 11.99 -7.30
N LEU A 90 -12.80 11.88 -6.44
CA LEU A 90 -12.03 13.02 -5.94
C LEU A 90 -11.29 13.76 -7.05
N ALA A 91 -10.70 13.05 -8.02
CA ALA A 91 -10.01 13.64 -9.17
C ALA A 91 -10.98 14.44 -10.09
N ARG A 92 -12.27 14.14 -10.04
CA ARG A 92 -13.33 14.85 -10.77
C ARG A 92 -13.98 15.97 -9.94
N GLY A 93 -13.52 16.21 -8.71
CA GLY A 93 -14.13 17.16 -7.79
C GLY A 93 -15.51 16.73 -7.27
N LEU A 94 -15.79 15.42 -7.28
CA LEU A 94 -17.03 14.84 -6.75
C LEU A 94 -16.84 14.39 -5.30
N PRO A 95 -17.93 14.31 -4.50
CA PRO A 95 -17.88 13.70 -3.19
C PRO A 95 -17.54 12.20 -3.30
N LEU A 96 -17.05 11.61 -2.19
CA LEU A 96 -16.89 10.16 -2.11
C LEU A 96 -18.24 9.44 -2.35
N PRO A 97 -18.25 8.29 -3.05
CA PRO A 97 -19.43 7.46 -3.15
C PRO A 97 -19.99 7.11 -1.76
N ALA A 98 -21.32 7.16 -1.61
CA ALA A 98 -21.97 7.00 -0.31
C ALA A 98 -21.55 5.71 0.41
N HIS A 99 -21.52 4.57 -0.29
CA HIS A 99 -21.13 3.30 0.30
C HIS A 99 -19.67 3.23 0.79
N ILE A 100 -18.79 4.11 0.26
CA ILE A 100 -17.41 4.25 0.74
C ILE A 100 -17.36 5.17 1.96
N ALA A 101 -18.09 6.28 1.90
CA ALA A 101 -18.21 7.23 3.01
C ALA A 101 -18.88 6.58 4.25
N ASP A 102 -19.89 5.74 4.03
CA ASP A 102 -20.62 4.99 5.07
C ASP A 102 -19.72 3.97 5.79
N CYS A 103 -18.62 3.53 5.14
CA CYS A 103 -17.57 2.73 5.77
C CYS A 103 -16.60 3.57 6.63
N GLY A 104 -16.87 4.87 6.81
CA GLY A 104 -16.09 5.77 7.64
C GLY A 104 -14.93 6.47 6.92
N LEU A 105 -14.81 6.34 5.60
CA LEU A 105 -13.77 7.02 4.84
C LEU A 105 -14.15 8.49 4.56
N SER A 106 -13.21 9.41 4.77
CA SER A 106 -13.33 10.81 4.35
C SER A 106 -12.25 11.19 3.34
N ALA A 107 -12.49 12.26 2.57
CA ALA A 107 -11.49 12.79 1.64
C ALA A 107 -10.23 13.28 2.38
N ASP A 108 -10.39 13.82 3.59
CA ASP A 108 -9.28 14.32 4.40
C ASP A 108 -8.34 13.20 4.86
N MET A 109 -8.86 11.99 5.09
CA MET A 109 -8.04 10.82 5.42
C MET A 109 -7.11 10.41 4.26
N LEU A 110 -7.58 10.56 3.01
CA LEU A 110 -6.77 10.25 1.83
C LEU A 110 -5.88 11.41 1.38
N SER A 111 -6.15 12.63 1.86
CA SER A 111 -5.48 13.84 1.37
C SER A 111 -3.96 13.79 1.59
N PRO A 112 -3.13 14.16 0.60
CA PRO A 112 -1.69 14.34 0.79
C PRO A 112 -1.36 15.52 1.72
N ALA A 113 -2.33 16.40 2.01
CA ALA A 113 -2.16 17.55 2.89
C ALA A 113 -2.53 17.28 4.36
N ARG A 114 -2.88 16.02 4.70
CA ARG A 114 -3.34 15.65 6.04
C ARG A 114 -2.25 15.89 7.10
N PRO A 115 -2.63 16.22 8.36
CA PRO A 115 -1.66 16.59 9.39
C PRO A 115 -0.64 15.51 9.74
N THR A 116 -1.00 14.25 9.62
CA THR A 116 -0.17 13.07 9.94
C THR A 116 1.01 12.89 9.00
N LEU A 117 1.04 13.57 7.85
CA LEU A 117 2.17 13.59 6.91
C LEU A 117 3.15 14.75 7.12
N ARG A 118 2.88 15.63 8.08
CA ARG A 118 3.79 16.73 8.41
C ARG A 118 4.98 16.17 9.21
N PRO A 119 6.22 16.58 8.89
CA PRO A 119 7.41 16.15 9.60
C PRO A 119 7.43 16.61 11.06
#